data_AF-A0A849WTQ3-F1
#
_entry.id   AF-A0A849WTQ3-F1
#
_cell.length_a   1.000
_cell.length_b   1.000
_cell.length_c   1.000
_cell.angle_alpha   90.00
_cell.angle_beta   90.00
_cell.angle_gamma   90.00
#
_symmetry.space_group_name_H-M   'P 1'
#
loop_
_entity.id
_entity.type
_entity.pdbx_description
1 polymer ?
#
loop_
_entity_poly.entity_id
_entity_poly.type
_entity_poly.pdbx_seq_one_letter_code
_entity_poly.pdbx_strand_id
1 'polypeptide(L)'
;MIKSLVLLFFGITCLSFADPDVTTTESNTEKKNIESSKLRYKIEVQGQVLVFDSKGKKLLFSVDEERKWRFGNEKPISSYWQLNQKGLPDLHFNHEWQLSESGILSVKFKQYDSMKRISEDKFIFGKTLQEKELEIENFQAPVFVLSQEPDRRIVVQFRVQVWSDDDAKDIGKLAINSTRMTIFDSKGNLWASRIDNSSGDNVYYGITTYLGSLYISYLPFKGASKIGIAEKNRIRIEHGKTKLSIESSDAFLPRGVVANVYGFIDLNHRTEGLNRTRSNGSDKEENFLKSIKR
;
A
#
# COMPACT_ATOMS: atom_id res chain seq x y z
N MET A 1 -62.35 -10.07 51.58
CA MET A 1 -61.04 -10.69 51.86
C MET A 1 -60.33 -10.93 50.54
N ILE A 2 -59.18 -10.29 50.41
CA ILE A 2 -58.33 -10.17 49.22
C ILE A 2 -57.78 -11.56 48.85
N LYS A 3 -57.90 -11.96 47.58
CA LYS A 3 -57.12 -13.06 47.00
C LYS A 3 -56.29 -12.52 45.85
N SER A 4 -55.02 -12.89 45.93
CA SER A 4 -53.87 -12.25 45.31
C SER A 4 -53.80 -12.39 43.80
N LEU A 5 -53.32 -11.29 43.23
CA LEU A 5 -52.67 -11.10 41.95
C LEU A 5 -51.42 -12.01 41.83
N VAL A 6 -51.34 -12.82 40.77
CA VAL A 6 -50.07 -13.34 40.25
C VAL A 6 -50.12 -13.15 38.74
N LEU A 7 -49.51 -12.06 38.26
CA LEU A 7 -49.26 -11.83 36.84
C LEU A 7 -47.81 -12.26 36.58
N LEU A 8 -47.63 -13.38 35.88
CA LEU A 8 -46.32 -13.84 35.42
C LEU A 8 -45.88 -12.95 34.25
N PHE A 9 -44.89 -12.08 34.48
CA PHE A 9 -44.13 -11.44 33.41
C PHE A 9 -43.04 -12.41 32.95
N PHE A 10 -43.20 -12.99 31.76
CA PHE A 10 -42.10 -13.63 31.03
C PHE A 10 -41.18 -12.53 30.48
N GLY A 11 -40.11 -12.24 31.21
CA GLY A 11 -38.99 -11.45 30.69
C GLY A 11 -38.17 -12.29 29.72
N ILE A 12 -38.26 -11.99 28.43
CA ILE A 12 -37.33 -12.46 27.42
C ILE A 12 -36.02 -11.69 27.64
N THR A 13 -35.03 -12.32 28.27
CA THR A 13 -33.66 -11.80 28.29
C THR A 13 -33.05 -11.98 26.91
N CYS A 14 -33.17 -10.96 26.07
CA CYS A 14 -32.27 -10.79 24.92
C CYS A 14 -30.86 -10.58 25.47
N LEU A 15 -30.07 -11.65 25.49
CA LEU A 15 -28.62 -11.58 25.59
C LEU A 15 -28.11 -10.95 24.29
N SER A 16 -28.06 -9.62 24.26
CA SER A 16 -27.23 -8.90 23.30
C SER A 16 -25.77 -9.21 23.63
N PHE A 17 -25.17 -10.12 22.87
CA PHE A 17 -23.72 -10.14 22.72
C PHE A 17 -23.34 -8.85 21.99
N ALA A 18 -23.15 -7.78 22.76
CA ALA A 18 -22.39 -6.65 22.28
C ALA A 18 -20.96 -7.17 22.11
N ASP A 19 -20.48 -7.25 20.87
CA ASP A 19 -19.05 -7.34 20.60
C ASP A 19 -18.35 -6.26 21.43
N PRO A 20 -17.25 -6.58 22.13
CA PRO A 20 -16.54 -5.59 22.91
C PRO A 20 -16.17 -4.44 21.97
N ASP A 21 -16.69 -3.26 22.31
CA ASP A 21 -16.38 -1.99 21.65
C ASP A 21 -14.92 -2.00 21.21
N VAL A 22 -14.72 -1.93 19.89
CA VAL A 22 -13.44 -1.53 19.33
C VAL A 22 -13.28 -0.06 19.74
N THR A 23 -12.81 0.15 20.96
CA THR A 23 -12.36 1.46 21.42
C THR A 23 -11.19 1.81 20.52
N THR A 24 -11.45 2.63 19.50
CA THR A 24 -10.40 3.33 18.78
C THR A 24 -9.64 4.10 19.84
N THR A 25 -8.46 3.61 20.23
CA THR A 25 -7.53 4.38 21.05
C THR A 25 -7.27 5.65 20.27
N GLU A 26 -7.78 6.77 20.76
CA GLU A 26 -7.36 8.09 20.30
C GLU A 26 -5.83 8.07 20.32
N SER A 27 -5.23 8.24 19.15
CA SER A 27 -3.79 8.31 19.05
C SER A 27 -3.36 9.55 19.83
N ASN A 28 -2.85 9.35 21.05
CA ASN A 28 -2.22 10.38 21.87
C ASN A 28 -0.89 10.88 21.26
N THR A 29 -0.61 10.54 20.00
CA THR A 29 0.55 11.04 19.27
C THR A 29 0.27 12.46 18.85
N GLU A 30 1.02 13.41 19.41
CA GLU A 30 1.00 14.80 18.97
C GLU A 30 1.20 14.87 17.45
N LYS A 31 0.17 15.37 16.74
CA LYS A 31 0.24 15.53 15.29
C LYS A 31 1.18 16.68 14.98
N LYS A 32 2.30 16.36 14.32
CA LYS A 32 3.27 17.36 13.87
C LYS A 32 2.89 17.88 12.48
N ASN A 33 3.17 19.16 12.25
CA ASN A 33 3.11 19.72 10.91
C ASN A 33 4.04 18.94 9.96
N ILE A 34 3.57 18.68 8.74
CA ILE A 34 4.38 18.04 7.72
C ILE A 34 5.37 19.08 7.19
N GLU A 35 6.66 18.75 7.21
CA GLU A 35 7.71 19.57 6.57
C GLU A 35 7.48 19.62 5.05
N SER A 36 7.63 20.79 4.43
CA SER A 36 7.44 20.98 2.97
C SER A 36 8.27 20.02 2.12
N SER A 37 9.50 19.71 2.56
CA SER A 37 10.39 18.75 1.92
C SER A 37 9.82 17.32 1.88
N LYS A 38 9.09 16.92 2.93
CA LYS A 38 8.40 15.63 3.02
C LYS A 38 7.07 15.64 2.27
N LEU A 39 6.39 16.79 2.23
CA LEU A 39 5.14 16.95 1.49
C LEU A 39 5.34 16.74 -0.01
N ARG A 40 6.47 17.23 -0.55
CA ARG A 40 6.75 17.18 -1.98
C ARG A 40 6.60 15.80 -2.60
N TYR A 41 7.22 14.79 -2.02
CA TYR A 41 7.17 13.41 -2.51
C TYR A 41 5.81 12.73 -2.33
N LYS A 42 4.91 13.36 -1.56
CA LYS A 42 3.56 12.85 -1.30
C LYS A 42 2.51 13.49 -2.20
N ILE A 43 2.79 14.55 -2.94
CA ILE A 43 1.78 15.15 -3.81
C ILE A 43 1.71 14.37 -5.12
N GLU A 44 0.53 13.84 -5.41
CA GLU A 44 0.15 13.30 -6.70
C GLU A 44 -0.90 14.20 -7.35
N VAL A 45 -0.70 14.47 -8.64
CA VAL A 45 -1.65 15.18 -9.49
C VAL A 45 -2.17 14.19 -10.52
N GLN A 46 -3.49 14.12 -10.66
CA GLN A 46 -4.17 13.29 -11.65
C GLN A 46 -5.03 14.17 -12.54
N GLY A 47 -4.82 14.11 -13.85
CA GLY A 47 -5.55 14.89 -14.84
C GLY A 47 -6.48 14.01 -15.65
N GLN A 48 -7.69 14.51 -15.91
CA GLN A 48 -8.70 13.87 -16.75
C GLN A 48 -9.38 14.91 -17.65
N VAL A 49 -9.69 14.53 -18.89
CA VAL A 49 -10.47 15.38 -19.80
C VAL A 49 -11.94 14.99 -19.74
N LEU A 50 -12.80 15.98 -19.47
CA LEU A 50 -14.24 15.82 -19.30
C LEU A 50 -14.97 16.71 -20.30
N VAL A 51 -16.05 16.17 -20.88
CA VAL A 51 -16.91 16.87 -21.81
C VAL A 51 -18.27 17.05 -21.16
N PHE A 52 -18.66 18.30 -20.96
CA PHE A 52 -19.94 18.70 -20.40
C PHE A 52 -20.86 19.27 -21.49
N ASP A 53 -22.14 19.44 -21.16
CA ASP A 53 -23.03 20.30 -21.94
C ASP A 53 -22.47 21.73 -22.04
N SER A 54 -22.96 22.53 -22.99
CA SER A 54 -22.45 23.90 -23.19
C SER A 54 -22.55 24.79 -21.94
N LYS A 55 -23.45 24.48 -21.00
CA LYS A 55 -23.60 25.15 -19.70
C LYS A 55 -22.63 24.66 -18.62
N GLY A 56 -21.91 23.55 -18.84
CA GLY A 56 -20.97 22.97 -17.88
C GLY A 56 -21.63 22.31 -16.67
N LYS A 57 -22.92 21.95 -16.75
CA LYS A 57 -23.71 21.39 -15.64
C LYS A 57 -23.90 19.89 -15.72
N LYS A 58 -23.93 19.33 -16.93
CA LYS A 58 -24.14 17.90 -17.16
C LYS A 58 -22.91 17.29 -17.82
N LEU A 59 -22.30 16.31 -17.17
CA LEU A 59 -21.26 15.50 -17.80
C LEU A 59 -21.89 14.70 -18.96
N LEU A 60 -21.37 14.87 -20.16
CA LEU A 60 -21.78 14.09 -21.33
C LEU A 60 -20.97 12.79 -21.41
N PHE A 61 -19.64 12.91 -21.31
CA PHE A 61 -18.72 11.78 -21.25
C PHE A 61 -17.33 12.23 -20.75
N SER A 62 -16.52 11.27 -20.31
CA SER A 62 -15.09 11.43 -20.07
C SER A 62 -14.30 10.90 -21.26
N VAL A 63 -13.19 11.54 -21.56
CA VAL A 63 -12.18 10.97 -22.47
C VAL A 63 -11.46 9.84 -21.73
N ASP A 64 -11.23 8.72 -22.40
CA ASP A 64 -10.46 7.58 -21.87
C ASP A 64 -8.95 7.87 -21.91
N GLU A 65 -8.56 8.96 -21.26
CA GLU A 65 -7.17 9.37 -21.11
C GLU A 65 -7.01 10.03 -19.75
N GLU A 66 -6.45 9.26 -18.83
CA GLU A 66 -6.06 9.72 -17.50
C GLU A 66 -4.54 9.74 -17.42
N ARG A 67 -4.00 10.81 -16.84
CA ARG A 67 -2.56 10.95 -16.63
C ARG A 67 -2.28 11.30 -15.17
N LYS A 68 -1.19 10.76 -14.64
CA LYS A 68 -0.76 10.96 -13.26
C LYS A 68 0.67 11.47 -13.23
N TRP A 69 0.93 12.39 -12.31
CA TRP A 69 2.23 12.99 -12.10
C TRP A 69 2.55 13.11 -10.62
N ARG A 70 3.82 12.97 -10.29
CA ARG A 70 4.35 13.11 -8.93
C ARG A 70 5.55 14.03 -8.96
N PHE A 71 5.77 14.78 -7.89
CA PHE A 71 6.97 15.58 -7.76
C PHE A 71 8.18 14.66 -7.49
N GLY A 72 9.26 14.85 -8.26
CA GLY A 72 10.56 14.22 -8.03
C GLY A 72 11.50 15.10 -7.21
N ASN A 73 12.81 14.90 -7.34
CA ASN A 73 13.79 15.51 -6.44
C ASN A 73 13.93 17.03 -6.50
N GLU A 74 13.73 17.71 -7.64
CA GLU A 74 13.91 19.20 -7.70
C GLU A 74 13.12 19.94 -8.79
N LYS A 75 12.56 19.25 -9.79
CA LYS A 75 11.86 19.92 -10.90
C LYS A 75 10.37 20.14 -10.60
N PRO A 76 9.77 21.23 -11.12
CA PRO A 76 8.33 21.33 -11.32
C PRO A 76 7.82 20.13 -12.12
N ILE A 77 6.56 19.77 -11.92
CA ILE A 77 5.89 18.84 -12.84
C ILE A 77 5.53 19.65 -14.07
N SER A 78 6.26 19.49 -15.16
CA SER A 78 5.92 20.09 -16.45
C SER A 78 5.46 18.99 -17.40
N SER A 79 4.23 19.10 -17.90
CA SER A 79 3.68 18.13 -18.85
C SER A 79 2.98 18.80 -20.02
N TYR A 80 3.16 18.19 -21.18
CA TYR A 80 2.55 18.57 -22.44
C TYR A 80 1.52 17.52 -22.83
N TRP A 81 0.29 17.95 -23.10
CA TRP A 81 -0.83 17.09 -23.43
C TRP A 81 -1.41 17.52 -24.78
N GLN A 82 -1.39 16.58 -25.73
CA GLN A 82 -2.07 16.68 -27.01
C GLN A 82 -3.24 15.71 -27.01
N LEU A 83 -4.46 16.20 -27.21
CA LEU A 83 -5.65 15.39 -27.36
C LEU A 83 -6.08 15.44 -28.83
N ASN A 84 -5.91 14.31 -29.52
CA ASN A 84 -6.30 14.13 -30.92
C ASN A 84 -7.31 12.98 -31.02
N GLN A 85 -8.52 13.18 -30.48
CA GLN A 85 -9.55 12.16 -30.41
C GLN A 85 -10.65 12.41 -31.44
N LYS A 86 -11.06 11.38 -32.17
CA LYS A 86 -12.14 11.47 -33.16
C LYS A 86 -13.41 12.04 -32.53
N GLY A 87 -13.94 13.10 -33.14
CA GLY A 87 -15.17 13.77 -32.69
C GLY A 87 -14.93 14.89 -31.68
N LEU A 88 -13.69 15.13 -31.24
CA LEU A 88 -13.27 16.30 -30.46
C LEU A 88 -12.34 17.18 -31.31
N PRO A 89 -12.26 18.49 -31.03
CA PRO A 89 -11.21 19.32 -31.61
C PRO A 89 -9.82 18.84 -31.15
N ASP A 90 -8.81 19.10 -31.96
CA ASP A 90 -7.42 18.93 -31.55
C ASP A 90 -7.09 19.96 -30.46
N LEU A 91 -6.65 19.49 -29.30
CA LEU A 91 -6.34 20.34 -28.16
C LEU A 91 -4.88 20.15 -27.74
N HIS A 92 -4.20 21.27 -27.51
CA HIS A 92 -2.80 21.29 -27.10
C HIS A 92 -2.65 22.16 -25.88
N PHE A 93 -2.29 21.56 -24.74
CA PHE A 93 -2.07 22.32 -23.52
C PHE A 93 -0.87 21.81 -22.75
N ASN A 94 -0.29 22.69 -21.96
CA ASN A 94 0.69 22.35 -20.96
C ASN A 94 0.17 22.73 -19.58
N HIS A 95 0.69 22.03 -18.58
CA HIS A 95 0.56 22.45 -17.21
C HIS A 95 1.90 22.32 -16.50
N GLU A 96 2.21 23.30 -15.67
CA GLU A 96 3.39 23.31 -14.84
C GLU A 96 2.98 23.46 -13.38
N TRP A 97 3.26 22.44 -12.56
CA TRP A 97 2.99 22.47 -11.12
C TRP A 97 4.27 22.74 -10.36
N GLN A 98 4.19 23.65 -9.41
CA GLN A 98 5.30 24.03 -8.56
C GLN A 98 4.88 23.95 -7.10
N LEU A 99 5.75 23.38 -6.26
CA LEU A 99 5.62 23.42 -4.82
C LEU A 99 6.71 24.35 -4.28
N SER A 100 6.33 25.42 -3.60
CA SER A 100 7.28 26.35 -2.98
C SER A 100 7.97 25.70 -1.77
N GLU A 101 9.06 26.32 -1.29
CA GLU A 101 9.72 25.93 -0.05
C GLU A 101 8.78 26.05 1.18
N SER A 102 7.81 26.97 1.14
CA SER A 102 6.77 27.12 2.16
C SER A 102 5.63 26.10 2.04
N GLY A 103 5.68 25.18 1.05
CA GLY A 103 4.68 24.15 0.86
C GLY A 103 3.42 24.61 0.11
N ILE A 104 3.46 25.79 -0.53
CA ILE A 104 2.36 26.31 -1.34
C ILE A 104 2.42 25.66 -2.72
N LEU A 105 1.32 25.03 -3.14
CA LEU A 105 1.19 24.41 -4.44
C LEU A 105 0.55 25.40 -5.43
N SER A 106 1.20 25.63 -6.56
CA SER A 106 0.67 26.41 -7.67
C SER A 106 0.69 25.63 -8.97
N VAL A 107 -0.17 26.04 -9.91
CA VAL A 107 -0.22 25.50 -11.25
C VAL A 107 -0.35 26.60 -12.29
N LYS A 108 0.38 26.44 -13.38
CA LYS A 108 0.31 27.28 -14.56
C LYS A 108 -0.17 26.47 -15.76
N PHE A 109 -1.31 26.85 -16.32
CA PHE A 109 -1.89 26.28 -17.52
C PHE A 109 -1.59 27.15 -18.73
N LYS A 110 -1.21 26.53 -19.86
CA LYS A 110 -1.17 27.20 -21.16
C LYS A 110 -1.81 26.34 -22.22
N GLN A 111 -2.58 26.95 -23.10
CA GLN A 111 -3.14 26.31 -24.28
C GLN A 111 -2.53 26.93 -25.54
N TYR A 112 -2.27 26.10 -26.54
CA TYR A 112 -1.66 26.47 -27.81
C TYR A 112 -2.58 26.09 -28.98
N ASP A 113 -2.50 26.83 -30.07
CA ASP A 113 -3.19 26.49 -31.33
C ASP A 113 -2.64 25.21 -31.98
N SER A 114 -1.37 24.92 -31.73
CA SER A 114 -0.62 23.81 -32.29
C SER A 114 0.53 23.45 -31.38
N MET A 115 0.85 22.16 -31.35
CA MET A 115 2.02 21.66 -30.63
C MET A 115 2.60 20.49 -31.43
N LYS A 116 3.92 20.46 -31.58
CA LYS A 116 4.63 19.37 -32.27
C LYS A 116 5.80 18.90 -31.43
N ARG A 117 5.79 17.61 -31.09
CA ARG A 117 6.92 16.97 -30.41
C ARG A 117 8.07 16.77 -31.40
N ILE A 118 9.25 17.27 -31.07
CA ILE A 118 10.49 17.05 -31.84
C ILE A 118 11.28 15.88 -31.24
N SER A 119 11.37 15.80 -29.92
CA SER A 119 12.06 14.75 -29.17
C SER A 119 11.38 14.53 -27.82
N GLU A 120 11.93 13.65 -26.97
CA GLU A 120 11.25 13.29 -25.71
C GLU A 120 10.82 14.49 -24.87
N ASP A 121 11.69 15.50 -24.72
CA ASP A 121 11.44 16.70 -23.91
C ASP A 121 11.41 18.01 -24.71
N LYS A 122 11.36 17.96 -26.04
CA LYS A 122 11.36 19.17 -26.89
C LYS A 122 10.10 19.25 -27.75
N PHE A 123 9.44 20.39 -27.65
CA PHE A 123 8.23 20.70 -28.40
C PHE A 123 8.39 22.05 -29.11
N ILE A 124 7.80 22.16 -30.30
CA ILE A 124 7.51 23.44 -30.96
C ILE A 124 6.06 23.77 -30.63
N PHE A 125 5.83 24.99 -30.19
CA PHE A 125 4.50 25.51 -29.89
C PHE A 125 4.14 26.58 -30.92
N GLY A 126 2.88 26.61 -31.35
CA GLY A 126 2.35 27.77 -32.05
C GLY A 126 1.87 28.85 -31.07
N LYS A 127 0.82 29.59 -31.45
CA LYS A 127 0.33 30.73 -30.67
C LYS A 127 -0.34 30.26 -29.37
N THR A 128 0.00 30.92 -28.25
CA THR A 128 -0.74 30.75 -27.00
C THR A 128 -2.16 31.30 -27.15
N LEU A 129 -3.16 30.44 -26.92
CA LEU A 129 -4.58 30.77 -26.93
C LEU A 129 -5.06 31.27 -25.56
N GLN A 130 -4.58 30.62 -24.51
CA GLN A 130 -4.97 30.93 -23.13
C GLN A 130 -3.81 30.62 -22.18
N GLU A 131 -3.68 31.43 -21.14
CA GLU A 131 -2.75 31.21 -20.03
C GLU A 131 -3.46 31.53 -18.71
N LYS A 132 -3.29 30.68 -17.71
CA LYS A 132 -3.90 30.86 -16.39
C LYS A 132 -2.98 30.30 -15.31
N GLU A 133 -2.75 31.08 -14.27
CA GLU A 133 -1.97 30.69 -13.11
C GLU A 133 -2.87 30.67 -11.88
N LEU A 134 -2.71 29.66 -11.02
CA LEU A 134 -3.54 29.45 -9.84
C LEU A 134 -2.68 28.98 -8.67
N GLU A 135 -2.96 29.54 -7.49
CA GLU A 135 -2.58 28.94 -6.22
C GLU A 135 -3.66 27.95 -5.78
N ILE A 136 -3.24 26.78 -5.29
CA ILE A 136 -4.14 25.68 -4.94
C ILE A 136 -4.43 25.70 -3.45
N GLU A 137 -5.56 26.29 -3.09
CA GLU A 137 -6.10 26.25 -1.73
C GLU A 137 -6.73 24.89 -1.42
N ASN A 138 -6.47 24.35 -0.23
CA ASN A 138 -7.11 23.12 0.29
C ASN A 138 -7.04 21.90 -0.65
N PHE A 139 -6.02 21.82 -1.51
CA PHE A 139 -5.92 20.81 -2.57
C PHE A 139 -7.18 20.72 -3.45
N GLN A 140 -7.90 21.83 -3.62
CA GLN A 140 -9.06 21.90 -4.49
C GLN A 140 -8.68 21.49 -5.92
N ALA A 141 -9.59 20.80 -6.60
CA ALA A 141 -9.38 20.31 -7.95
C ALA A 141 -9.49 21.45 -8.98
N PRO A 142 -8.38 21.99 -9.53
CA PRO A 142 -8.48 23.06 -10.50
C PRO A 142 -9.05 22.51 -11.81
N VAL A 143 -9.86 23.35 -12.46
CA VAL A 143 -10.46 23.07 -13.77
C VAL A 143 -9.97 24.12 -14.75
N PHE A 144 -9.49 23.66 -15.91
CA PHE A 144 -9.08 24.51 -17.02
C PHE A 144 -9.93 24.20 -18.24
N VAL A 145 -10.58 25.23 -18.79
CA VAL A 145 -11.48 25.07 -19.95
C VAL A 145 -10.64 25.08 -21.21
N LEU A 146 -10.68 23.99 -21.97
CA LEU A 146 -9.90 23.85 -23.20
C LEU A 146 -10.70 24.30 -24.43
N SER A 147 -12.02 24.11 -24.42
CA SER A 147 -12.90 24.52 -25.51
C SER A 147 -14.30 24.81 -25.01
N GLN A 148 -14.94 25.81 -25.62
CA GLN A 148 -16.35 26.13 -25.44
C GLN A 148 -17.02 26.15 -26.80
N GLU A 149 -17.76 25.09 -27.11
CA GLU A 149 -18.52 24.91 -28.34
C GLU A 149 -20.02 25.16 -28.08
N PRO A 150 -20.85 25.33 -29.14
CA PRO A 150 -22.28 25.59 -28.97
C PRO A 150 -23.04 24.50 -28.20
N ASP A 151 -22.66 23.24 -28.39
CA ASP A 151 -23.31 22.06 -27.82
C ASP A 151 -22.60 21.49 -26.58
N ARG A 152 -21.31 21.81 -26.41
CA ARG A 152 -20.47 21.20 -25.36
C ARG A 152 -19.36 22.10 -24.84
N ARG A 153 -18.87 21.76 -23.66
CA ARG A 153 -17.74 22.39 -23.00
C ARG A 153 -16.70 21.33 -22.65
N ILE A 154 -15.47 21.50 -23.12
CA ILE A 154 -14.37 20.56 -22.89
C ILE A 154 -13.46 21.16 -21.83
N VAL A 155 -13.21 20.42 -20.76
CA VAL A 155 -12.34 20.85 -19.67
C VAL A 155 -11.31 19.77 -19.35
N VAL A 156 -10.14 20.19 -18.89
CA VAL A 156 -9.27 19.31 -18.11
C VAL A 156 -9.49 19.61 -16.63
N GLN A 157 -9.82 18.58 -15.87
CA GLN A 157 -9.93 18.64 -14.43
C GLN A 157 -8.73 17.92 -13.82
N PHE A 158 -8.09 18.55 -12.84
CA PHE A 158 -7.02 17.93 -12.07
C PHE A 158 -7.51 17.63 -10.66
N ARG A 159 -7.18 16.45 -10.15
CA ARG A 159 -7.28 16.09 -8.75
C ARG A 159 -5.90 16.17 -8.14
N VAL A 160 -5.79 16.85 -7.01
CA VAL A 160 -4.57 16.88 -6.20
C VAL A 160 -4.81 16.04 -4.96
N GLN A 161 -3.90 15.13 -4.66
CA GLN A 161 -4.01 14.26 -3.50
C GLN A 161 -2.67 14.03 -2.80
N VAL A 162 -2.74 13.77 -1.50
CA VAL A 162 -1.58 13.33 -0.71
C VAL A 162 -1.51 11.81 -0.81
N TRP A 163 -0.64 11.34 -1.69
CA TRP A 163 -0.24 9.97 -1.82
C TRP A 163 0.54 9.51 -0.59
N SER A 164 0.20 8.34 -0.06
CA SER A 164 1.07 7.59 0.85
C SER A 164 1.59 6.38 0.09
N ASP A 165 2.89 6.12 0.16
CA ASP A 165 3.49 4.85 -0.29
C ASP A 165 3.08 3.66 0.59
N ASP A 166 2.20 3.89 1.56
CA ASP A 166 1.50 2.86 2.31
C ASP A 166 0.40 2.25 1.43
N ASP A 167 0.80 1.53 0.36
CA ASP A 167 0.07 0.31 0.07
C ASP A 167 0.04 -0.45 1.39
N ALA A 168 -1.13 -0.57 2.01
CA ALA A 168 -1.30 -1.36 3.21
C ALA A 168 -0.79 -2.77 2.87
N LYS A 169 0.45 -3.06 3.25
CA LYS A 169 1.04 -4.37 3.04
C LYS A 169 0.32 -5.26 4.03
N ASP A 170 -0.65 -5.99 3.50
CA ASP A 170 -1.27 -7.10 4.19
C ASP A 170 -0.14 -7.95 4.80
N ILE A 171 -0.20 -8.14 6.11
CA ILE A 171 0.78 -8.91 6.86
C ILE A 171 0.89 -10.34 6.28
N GLY A 172 -0.18 -10.83 5.64
CA GLY A 172 -0.20 -12.10 4.90
C GLY A 172 0.57 -12.12 3.58
N LYS A 173 1.01 -10.96 3.08
CA LYS A 173 1.89 -10.81 1.90
C LYS A 173 3.33 -10.49 2.28
N LEU A 174 3.63 -10.32 3.56
CA LEU A 174 5.01 -10.12 4.01
C LEU A 174 5.77 -11.45 3.94
N ALA A 175 6.87 -11.45 3.20
CA ALA A 175 7.72 -12.63 3.06
C ALA A 175 8.65 -12.81 4.27
N ILE A 176 8.90 -14.06 4.65
CA ILE A 176 9.96 -14.43 5.60
C ILE A 176 11.28 -14.48 4.83
N ASN A 177 11.73 -13.32 4.34
CA ASN A 177 12.97 -13.22 3.59
C ASN A 177 14.13 -12.82 4.50
N SER A 178 15.32 -13.34 4.19
CA SER A 178 16.50 -13.15 5.04
C SER A 178 17.80 -13.32 4.28
N THR A 179 18.84 -12.62 4.71
CA THR A 179 20.22 -12.93 4.36
C THR A 179 21.00 -13.34 5.60
N ARG A 180 21.90 -14.32 5.42
CA ARG A 180 22.77 -14.87 6.48
C ARG A 180 22.02 -15.23 7.76
N MET A 181 20.83 -15.79 7.63
CA MET A 181 20.00 -16.15 8.77
C MET A 181 20.67 -17.25 9.60
N THR A 182 20.56 -17.09 10.91
CA THR A 182 21.13 -17.99 11.92
C THR A 182 20.05 -18.36 12.93
N ILE A 183 19.97 -19.65 13.26
CA ILE A 183 18.99 -20.22 14.19
C ILE A 183 19.74 -20.90 15.31
N PHE A 184 19.44 -20.51 16.55
CA PHE A 184 19.98 -21.13 17.75
C PHE A 184 18.90 -21.36 18.78
N ASP A 185 19.08 -22.38 19.62
CA ASP A 185 18.20 -22.62 20.76
C ASP A 185 18.63 -21.83 22.00
N SER A 186 17.81 -21.86 23.04
CA SER A 186 18.10 -21.18 24.32
C SER A 186 19.31 -21.74 25.08
N LYS A 187 19.86 -22.88 24.68
CA LYS A 187 21.09 -23.45 25.24
C LYS A 187 22.34 -23.02 24.44
N GLY A 188 22.15 -22.27 23.35
CA GLY A 188 23.23 -21.84 22.46
C GLY A 188 23.59 -22.87 21.39
N ASN A 189 22.82 -23.95 21.22
CA ASN A 189 23.10 -24.91 20.15
C ASN A 189 22.72 -24.29 18.80
N LEU A 190 23.64 -24.40 17.84
CA LEU A 190 23.42 -23.93 16.48
C LEU A 190 22.62 -24.94 15.67
N TRP A 191 21.40 -24.56 15.28
CA TRP A 191 20.55 -25.36 14.39
C TRP A 191 20.97 -25.19 12.94
N ALA A 192 21.16 -23.94 12.52
CA ALA A 192 21.59 -23.60 11.17
C ALA A 192 22.18 -22.18 11.12
N SER A 193 23.09 -21.93 10.17
CA SER A 193 23.70 -20.61 9.97
C SER A 193 23.90 -20.29 8.50
N ARG A 194 24.11 -19.00 8.20
CA ARG A 194 24.36 -18.47 6.85
C ARG A 194 23.30 -18.89 5.83
N ILE A 195 22.04 -18.93 6.28
CA ILE A 195 20.93 -19.30 5.42
C ILE A 195 20.45 -18.07 4.66
N ASP A 196 20.54 -18.13 3.34
CA ASP A 196 19.98 -17.10 2.46
C ASP A 196 18.60 -17.51 1.97
N ASN A 197 17.60 -16.70 2.30
CA ASN A 197 16.22 -16.80 1.85
C ASN A 197 15.77 -15.46 1.24
N SER A 198 16.57 -14.91 0.35
CA SER A 198 16.33 -13.60 -0.29
C SER A 198 15.53 -13.69 -1.60
N SER A 199 15.20 -14.90 -2.07
CA SER A 199 14.53 -15.13 -3.35
C SER A 199 13.10 -15.65 -3.15
N GLY A 200 12.13 -14.95 -3.75
CA GLY A 200 10.71 -15.28 -3.70
C GLY A 200 10.00 -14.64 -2.51
N ASP A 201 8.74 -14.28 -2.68
CA ASP A 201 7.89 -13.79 -1.59
C ASP A 201 7.42 -14.96 -0.71
N ASN A 202 8.35 -15.53 0.06
CA ASN A 202 8.14 -16.77 0.81
C ASN A 202 7.22 -16.52 2.03
N VAL A 203 5.93 -16.86 1.89
CA VAL A 203 4.93 -16.71 2.96
C VAL A 203 5.00 -17.85 3.98
N TYR A 204 5.35 -19.06 3.51
CA TYR A 204 5.58 -20.23 4.34
C TYR A 204 7.03 -20.67 4.21
N TYR A 205 7.65 -20.95 5.35
CA TYR A 205 9.05 -21.28 5.41
C TYR A 205 9.33 -22.43 6.37
N GLY A 206 10.16 -23.38 5.92
CA GLY A 206 10.52 -24.58 6.64
C GLY A 206 12.02 -24.80 6.59
N ILE A 207 12.61 -25.15 7.73
CA ILE A 207 13.99 -25.61 7.85
C ILE A 207 13.99 -26.94 8.58
N THR A 208 14.68 -27.91 8.02
CA THR A 208 14.98 -29.19 8.67
C THR A 208 16.49 -29.32 8.85
N THR A 209 16.90 -29.71 10.06
CA THR A 209 18.29 -29.81 10.50
C THR A 209 18.52 -31.15 11.20
N TYR A 210 19.76 -31.38 11.64
CA TYR A 210 20.10 -32.53 12.48
C TYR A 210 19.50 -32.47 13.89
N LEU A 211 19.00 -31.31 14.34
CA LEU A 211 18.37 -31.13 15.67
C LEU A 211 16.84 -31.22 15.61
N GLY A 212 16.26 -31.01 14.43
CA GLY A 212 14.81 -31.02 14.23
C GLY A 212 14.39 -30.12 13.08
N SER A 213 13.08 -29.99 12.93
CA SER A 213 12.44 -29.18 11.91
C SER A 213 11.60 -28.07 12.50
N LEU A 214 11.65 -26.90 11.85
CA LEU A 214 10.88 -25.72 12.17
C LEU A 214 10.12 -25.26 10.93
N TYR A 215 8.81 -25.10 11.05
CA TYR A 215 7.94 -24.57 10.00
C TYR A 215 7.19 -23.34 10.50
N ILE A 216 7.27 -22.23 9.78
CA ILE A 216 6.75 -20.92 10.20
C ILE A 216 6.05 -20.16 9.07
N SER A 217 5.11 -19.29 9.48
CA SER A 217 4.47 -18.25 8.67
C SER A 217 4.02 -17.09 9.57
N TYR A 218 3.77 -15.92 8.99
CA TYR A 218 3.02 -14.85 9.68
C TYR A 218 1.51 -15.09 9.67
N LEU A 219 1.02 -16.06 8.88
CA LEU A 219 -0.38 -16.47 8.83
C LEU A 219 -0.60 -17.79 9.56
N PRO A 220 -1.77 -18.00 10.20
CA PRO A 220 -2.19 -19.33 10.64
C PRO A 220 -2.26 -20.30 9.45
N PHE A 221 -1.88 -21.55 9.67
CA PHE A 221 -2.00 -22.63 8.69
C PHE A 221 -2.31 -23.96 9.38
N LYS A 222 -2.74 -24.97 8.60
CA LYS A 222 -3.18 -26.25 9.17
C LYS A 222 -2.09 -26.91 10.02
N GLY A 223 -2.39 -27.13 11.30
CA GLY A 223 -1.48 -27.74 12.28
C GLY A 223 -0.53 -26.77 12.97
N ALA A 224 -0.53 -25.49 12.58
CA ALA A 224 0.25 -24.45 13.23
C ALA A 224 -0.45 -23.91 14.49
N SER A 225 0.35 -23.53 15.47
CA SER A 225 -0.09 -22.71 16.60
C SER A 225 0.68 -21.39 16.61
N LYS A 226 0.21 -20.39 17.35
CA LYS A 226 1.02 -19.18 17.58
C LYS A 226 2.21 -19.56 18.45
N ILE A 227 3.40 -19.53 17.88
CA ILE A 227 4.64 -19.98 18.55
C ILE A 227 5.65 -18.85 18.74
N GLY A 228 5.38 -17.63 18.30
CA GLY A 228 6.39 -16.59 18.40
C GLY A 228 5.98 -15.21 17.95
N ILE A 229 6.97 -14.33 17.92
CA ILE A 229 6.87 -12.95 17.47
C ILE A 229 8.09 -12.61 16.61
N ALA A 230 7.83 -11.95 15.48
CA ALA A 230 8.83 -11.38 14.61
C ALA A 230 8.85 -9.86 14.76
N GLU A 231 10.05 -9.28 14.82
CA GLU A 231 10.28 -7.85 14.86
C GLU A 231 11.64 -7.52 14.23
N LYS A 232 11.67 -6.57 13.30
CA LYS A 232 12.89 -6.12 12.62
C LYS A 232 13.66 -7.30 12.03
N ASN A 233 14.86 -7.60 12.53
CA ASN A 233 15.76 -8.64 12.04
C ASN A 233 15.80 -9.87 12.94
N ARG A 234 14.78 -10.05 13.79
CA ARG A 234 14.70 -11.15 14.76
C ARG A 234 13.34 -11.82 14.75
N ILE A 235 13.34 -13.14 14.90
CA ILE A 235 12.14 -13.94 15.21
C ILE A 235 12.42 -14.72 16.49
N ARG A 236 11.55 -14.58 17.48
CA ARG A 236 11.62 -15.33 18.74
C ARG A 236 10.51 -16.36 18.76
N ILE A 237 10.87 -17.61 19.03
CA ILE A 237 9.96 -18.75 19.03
C ILE A 237 9.99 -19.41 20.40
N GLU A 238 8.80 -19.66 20.94
CA GLU A 238 8.54 -20.44 22.14
C GLU A 238 7.44 -21.46 21.83
N HIS A 239 7.83 -22.75 21.74
CA HIS A 239 6.90 -23.84 21.49
C HIS A 239 7.16 -24.97 22.49
N GLY A 240 6.30 -25.07 23.50
CA GLY A 240 6.51 -25.97 24.63
C GLY A 240 7.79 -25.63 25.40
N LYS A 241 8.70 -26.60 25.55
CA LYS A 241 10.01 -26.40 26.20
C LYS A 241 11.09 -25.88 25.25
N THR A 242 10.82 -25.85 23.94
CA THR A 242 11.79 -25.45 22.93
C THR A 242 11.68 -23.95 22.70
N LYS A 243 12.81 -23.26 22.85
CA LYS A 243 12.94 -21.84 22.55
C LYS A 243 14.00 -21.64 21.49
N LEU A 244 13.64 -20.98 20.39
CA LEU A 244 14.54 -20.68 19.28
C LEU A 244 14.62 -19.17 19.08
N SER A 245 15.82 -18.71 18.75
CA SER A 245 16.06 -17.34 18.29
C SER A 245 16.60 -17.41 16.87
N ILE A 246 15.95 -16.66 15.99
CA ILE A 246 16.30 -16.55 14.59
C ILE A 246 16.76 -15.11 14.36
N GLU A 247 17.96 -14.95 13.83
CA GLU A 247 18.53 -13.64 13.53
C GLU A 247 18.96 -13.58 12.08
N SER A 248 18.74 -12.45 11.43
CA SER A 248 19.22 -12.17 10.06
C SER A 248 20.00 -10.86 10.01
N SER A 249 20.86 -10.73 9.00
CA SER A 249 21.51 -9.47 8.67
C SER A 249 20.50 -8.44 8.13
N ASP A 250 19.51 -8.90 7.37
CA ASP A 250 18.41 -8.08 6.87
C ASP A 250 17.20 -8.14 7.80
N ALA A 251 16.33 -7.14 7.68
CA ALA A 251 15.08 -7.12 8.44
C ALA A 251 14.04 -8.07 7.81
N PHE A 252 13.51 -8.98 8.62
CA PHE A 252 12.33 -9.78 8.30
C PHE A 252 11.07 -8.90 8.16
N LEU A 253 10.98 -7.83 8.97
CA LEU A 253 9.87 -6.89 8.98
C LEU A 253 10.37 -5.44 8.97
N PRO A 254 9.61 -4.50 8.38
CA PRO A 254 9.91 -3.08 8.46
C PRO A 254 10.01 -2.59 9.92
N ARG A 255 10.73 -1.49 10.13
CA ARG A 255 10.89 -0.89 11.47
C ARG A 255 9.53 -0.47 12.03
N GLY A 256 9.25 -0.82 13.29
CA GLY A 256 7.99 -0.50 13.95
C GLY A 256 6.85 -1.48 13.67
N VAL A 257 7.08 -2.51 12.84
CA VAL A 257 6.12 -3.59 12.57
C VAL A 257 6.47 -4.81 13.41
N VAL A 258 5.46 -5.35 14.08
CA VAL A 258 5.54 -6.58 14.87
C VAL A 258 4.51 -7.57 14.32
N ALA A 259 4.93 -8.83 14.08
CA ALA A 259 4.04 -9.87 13.60
C ALA A 259 4.01 -11.08 14.54
N ASN A 260 2.84 -11.68 14.69
CA ASN A 260 2.74 -13.01 15.30
C ASN A 260 3.33 -14.04 14.33
N VAL A 261 4.01 -15.04 14.89
CA VAL A 261 4.57 -16.16 14.12
C VAL A 261 3.77 -17.40 14.46
N TYR A 262 3.21 -18.01 13.43
CA TYR A 262 2.50 -19.28 13.52
C TYR A 262 3.38 -20.39 12.98
N GLY A 263 3.36 -21.55 13.62
CA GLY A 263 4.16 -22.68 13.21
C GLY A 263 4.10 -23.86 14.16
N PHE A 264 5.00 -24.80 13.95
CA PHE A 264 5.28 -25.89 14.87
C PHE A 264 6.73 -26.37 14.73
N ILE A 265 7.18 -27.12 15.72
CA ILE A 265 8.52 -27.73 15.76
C ILE A 265 8.35 -29.24 15.82
N ASP A 266 9.01 -29.96 14.93
CA ASP A 266 9.09 -31.42 14.95
C ASP A 266 10.52 -31.85 15.26
N LEU A 267 10.73 -32.36 16.47
CA LEU A 267 12.03 -32.84 16.93
C LEU A 267 12.36 -34.26 16.46
N ASN A 268 11.40 -34.98 15.87
CA ASN A 268 11.60 -36.32 15.33
C ASN A 268 11.97 -36.28 13.84
N HIS A 269 11.53 -35.26 13.11
CA HIS A 269 11.91 -35.05 11.72
C HIS A 269 13.25 -34.30 11.61
N ARG A 270 14.29 -35.02 11.16
CA ARG A 270 15.69 -34.55 11.10
C ARG A 270 16.37 -35.02 9.82
N THR A 271 17.38 -34.29 9.39
CA THR A 271 18.25 -34.66 8.27
C THR A 271 19.72 -34.47 8.63
N GLU A 272 20.62 -35.27 8.05
CA GLU A 272 22.07 -35.12 8.24
C GLU A 272 22.60 -33.78 7.72
N GLY A 273 21.93 -33.21 6.70
CA GLY A 273 22.21 -31.89 6.15
C GLY A 273 21.09 -30.87 6.41
N LEU A 274 21.27 -29.64 5.91
CA LEU A 274 20.23 -28.60 5.92
C LEU A 274 19.25 -28.80 4.76
N ASN A 275 17.96 -29.00 5.05
CA ASN A 275 16.89 -28.96 4.05
C ASN A 275 16.00 -27.74 4.25
N ARG A 276 15.52 -27.16 3.13
CA ARG A 276 14.69 -25.95 3.13
C ARG A 276 13.43 -26.19 2.31
N THR A 277 12.30 -25.82 2.89
CA THR A 277 10.99 -25.90 2.26
C THR A 277 10.38 -24.51 2.22
N ARG A 278 9.90 -24.06 1.06
CA ARG A 278 9.38 -22.70 0.90
C ARG A 278 8.20 -22.67 -0.06
N SER A 279 7.26 -21.74 0.17
CA SER A 279 6.12 -21.52 -0.70
C SER A 279 5.75 -20.03 -0.73
N ASN A 280 5.33 -19.55 -1.91
CA ASN A 280 5.01 -18.15 -2.15
C ASN A 280 3.50 -17.99 -2.36
N GLY A 281 2.91 -16.94 -1.76
CA GLY A 281 1.50 -16.59 -1.91
C GLY A 281 0.53 -17.43 -1.05
N SER A 282 -0.69 -16.91 -0.87
CA SER A 282 -1.76 -17.50 -0.04
C SER A 282 -2.28 -18.85 -0.55
N ASP A 283 -2.34 -19.05 -1.86
CA ASP A 283 -3.03 -20.20 -2.47
C ASP A 283 -2.17 -21.48 -2.51
N LYS A 284 -0.97 -21.45 -1.91
CA LYS A 284 0.01 -22.53 -1.97
C LYS A 284 0.32 -23.16 -0.61
N GLU A 285 -0.53 -22.93 0.40
CA GLU A 285 -0.48 -23.64 1.68
C GLU A 285 -0.52 -25.16 1.46
N GLU A 286 -1.39 -25.65 0.56
CA GLU A 286 -1.51 -27.08 0.29
C GLU A 286 -0.20 -27.70 -0.22
N ASN A 287 0.53 -26.98 -1.08
CA ASN A 287 1.82 -27.44 -1.60
C ASN A 287 2.88 -27.47 -0.50
N PHE A 288 2.88 -26.46 0.37
CA PHE A 288 3.75 -26.44 1.54
C PHE A 288 3.45 -27.62 2.47
N LEU A 289 2.19 -27.84 2.82
CA LEU A 289 1.76 -28.97 3.66
C LEU A 289 2.07 -30.33 3.05
N LYS A 290 2.00 -30.49 1.72
CA LYS A 290 2.43 -31.71 1.04
C LYS A 290 3.93 -31.93 1.13
N SER A 291 4.72 -30.87 1.02
CA SER A 291 6.19 -30.95 1.03
C SER A 291 6.79 -31.27 2.40
N ILE A 292 6.11 -30.93 3.50
CA ILE A 292 6.58 -31.19 4.87
C ILE A 292 6.11 -32.54 5.45
N LYS A 293 5.24 -33.27 4.72
CA LYS A 293 4.78 -34.62 5.08
C LYS A 293 5.63 -35.73 4.48
N ARG A 294 6.63 -35.39 3.66
CA ARG A 294 7.57 -36.31 3.03
C ARG A 294 8.80 -36.47 3.91
#